data_AF-A0A7C7RLH6-F1
#
_entry.id   AF-A0A7C7RLH6-F1
#
_cell.length_a   1.000
_cell.length_b   1.000
_cell.length_c   1.000
_cell.angle_alpha   90.00
_cell.angle_beta   90.00
_cell.angle_gamma   90.00
#
_symmetry.space_group_name_H-M   'P 1'
#
loop_
_entity.id
_entity.type
_entity.pdbx_description
1 polymer ?
#
loop_
_entity_poly.entity_id
_entity_poly.type
_entity_poly.pdbx_seq_one_letter_code
_entity_poly.pdbx_strand_id
1 'polypeptide(L)'
;MIDLNVTFLIQWGIFIALMIFLHFYLFKPVLRVIDARQAKVEGTFASAKEMRAQATRNQDDYLARLAASKEAMFARTSAIREESAKESRELMDEAREEAMAQVASTKDRVRQDIEVVRKELIANVDNFAREIAGKVLDKKI
;
A
#
# COMPACT_ATOMS: atom_id res chain seq x y z
N MET A 1 -22.67 -44.90 -86.59
CA MET A 1 -23.08 -45.70 -85.43
C MET A 1 -21.96 -45.56 -84.40
N ILE A 2 -22.27 -45.31 -83.14
CA ILE A 2 -21.24 -45.21 -82.09
C ILE A 2 -20.83 -46.65 -81.79
N ASP A 3 -19.77 -47.13 -82.43
CA ASP A 3 -19.23 -48.45 -82.13
C ASP A 3 -18.47 -48.36 -80.80
N LEU A 4 -19.12 -48.86 -79.75
CA LEU A 4 -18.56 -48.96 -78.42
C LEU A 4 -17.47 -50.04 -78.42
N ASN A 5 -16.27 -49.66 -78.87
CA ASN A 5 -15.12 -50.55 -79.00
C ASN A 5 -14.42 -50.77 -77.66
N VAL A 6 -13.74 -51.91 -77.52
CA VAL A 6 -12.93 -52.27 -76.33
C VAL A 6 -11.91 -51.18 -75.98
N THR A 7 -11.38 -50.46 -76.98
CA THR A 7 -10.50 -49.31 -76.81
C THR A 7 -11.12 -48.19 -75.96
N PHE A 8 -12.43 -47.96 -76.07
CA PHE A 8 -13.14 -46.97 -75.26
C PHE A 8 -13.14 -47.36 -73.78
N LEU A 9 -13.37 -48.64 -73.47
CA LEU A 9 -13.32 -49.16 -72.10
C LEU A 9 -11.90 -49.06 -71.51
N ILE A 10 -10.88 -49.38 -72.31
CA ILE A 10 -9.47 -49.25 -71.90
C ILE A 10 -9.12 -47.78 -71.62
N GLN A 11 -9.51 -46.85 -72.51
CA GLN A 11 -9.28 -45.42 -72.34
C GLN A 11 -9.99 -44.87 -71.09
N TRP A 12 -11.20 -45.34 -70.80
CA TRP A 12 -11.95 -44.97 -69.60
C TRP A 12 -11.27 -45.48 -68.33
N GLY A 13 -10.76 -46.73 -68.34
CA GLY A 13 -9.97 -47.28 -67.24
C GLY A 13 -8.70 -46.49 -66.96
N ILE A 14 -7.96 -46.10 -68.00
CA ILE A 14 -6.76 -45.24 -67.89
C ILE A 14 -7.13 -43.87 -67.34
N PHE A 15 -8.23 -43.27 -67.80
CA PHE A 15 -8.71 -41.99 -67.29
C PHE A 15 -9.04 -42.06 -65.79
N ILE A 16 -9.74 -43.10 -65.34
CA ILE A 16 -10.05 -43.30 -63.91
C ILE A 16 -8.77 -43.52 -63.10
N ALA A 17 -7.86 -44.37 -63.58
CA ALA A 17 -6.59 -44.62 -62.91
C ALA A 17 -5.77 -43.33 -62.76
N LEU A 18 -5.72 -42.51 -63.81
CA LEU A 18 -5.09 -41.19 -63.78
C LEU A 18 -5.79 -40.24 -62.80
N MET A 19 -7.12 -40.26 -62.76
CA MET A 19 -7.92 -39.41 -61.87
C MET A 19 -7.67 -39.75 -60.39
N ILE A 20 -7.60 -41.04 -60.06
CA ILE A 20 -7.25 -41.53 -58.71
C ILE A 20 -5.80 -41.15 -58.37
N PHE A 21 -4.87 -41.35 -59.30
CA PHE A 21 -3.47 -40.97 -59.11
C PHE A 21 -3.33 -39.47 -58.83
N LEU A 22 -3.98 -38.63 -59.65
CA LEU A 22 -3.94 -37.18 -59.52
C LEU A 22 -4.66 -36.71 -58.24
N HIS A 23 -5.75 -37.36 -57.85
CA HIS A 23 -6.44 -37.10 -56.59
C HIS A 23 -5.51 -37.28 -55.38
N PHE A 24 -4.81 -38.42 -55.32
CA PHE A 24 -3.94 -38.73 -54.19
C PHE A 24 -2.64 -37.92 -54.21
N TYR A 25 -2.04 -37.73 -55.40
CA TYR A 25 -0.70 -37.16 -55.53
C TYR A 25 -0.68 -35.64 -55.73
N LEU A 26 -1.75 -35.04 -56.27
CA LEU A 26 -1.77 -33.60 -56.59
C LEU A 26 -2.88 -32.85 -55.83
N PHE A 27 -4.14 -33.24 -55.98
CA PHE A 27 -5.25 -32.46 -55.41
C PHE A 27 -5.21 -32.44 -53.88
N LYS A 28 -5.07 -33.61 -53.25
CA LYS A 28 -5.02 -33.72 -51.79
C LYS A 28 -3.88 -32.92 -51.14
N PRO A 29 -2.60 -33.02 -51.59
CA PRO A 29 -1.54 -32.21 -51.01
C PRO A 29 -1.69 -30.71 -51.29
N VAL A 30 -2.17 -30.31 -52.48
CA VAL A 30 -2.39 -28.89 -52.80
C VAL A 30 -3.46 -28.27 -51.90
N LEU A 31 -4.61 -28.93 -51.74
CA LEU A 31 -5.67 -28.49 -50.82
C LEU A 31 -5.15 -28.37 -49.38
N ARG A 32 -4.37 -29.37 -48.92
CA ARG A 32 -3.78 -29.35 -47.58
C ARG A 32 -2.86 -28.15 -47.35
N VAL A 33 -2.10 -27.72 -48.35
CA VAL A 33 -1.23 -26.54 -48.24
C VAL A 33 -2.05 -25.25 -48.19
N ILE A 34 -3.13 -25.16 -48.96
CA ILE A 34 -4.05 -24.02 -48.94
C ILE A 34 -4.71 -23.91 -47.56
N ASP A 35 -5.27 -25.01 -47.05
CA ASP A 35 -5.90 -25.06 -45.72
C ASP A 35 -4.89 -24.75 -44.62
N ALA A 36 -3.68 -25.30 -44.68
CA ALA A 36 -2.64 -25.03 -43.71
C ALA A 36 -2.23 -23.56 -43.70
N ARG A 37 -2.15 -22.91 -44.89
CA ARG A 37 -1.87 -21.48 -45.00
C ARG A 37 -2.99 -20.66 -44.40
N GLN A 38 -4.25 -20.99 -44.70
CA GLN A 38 -5.41 -20.28 -44.17
C GLN A 38 -5.50 -20.41 -42.65
N ALA A 39 -5.40 -21.64 -42.13
CA ALA A 39 -5.40 -21.90 -40.69
C ALA A 39 -4.24 -21.20 -39.96
N LYS A 40 -3.05 -21.11 -40.57
CA LYS A 40 -1.92 -20.39 -39.98
C LYS A 40 -2.17 -18.89 -39.92
N VAL A 41 -2.73 -18.29 -40.97
CA VAL A 41 -3.03 -16.85 -41.02
C VAL A 41 -4.13 -16.51 -40.02
N GLU A 42 -5.23 -17.26 -40.04
CA GLU A 42 -6.36 -17.08 -39.11
C GLU A 42 -5.93 -17.31 -37.65
N GLY A 43 -5.15 -18.36 -37.39
CA GLY A 43 -4.60 -18.66 -36.07
C GLY A 43 -3.65 -17.58 -35.56
N THR A 44 -2.82 -17.01 -36.43
CA THR A 44 -1.93 -15.89 -36.06
C THR A 44 -2.74 -14.64 -35.70
N PHE A 45 -3.80 -14.35 -36.46
CA PHE A 45 -4.66 -13.19 -36.18
C PHE A 45 -5.46 -13.37 -34.89
N ALA A 46 -6.00 -14.58 -34.67
CA ALA A 46 -6.70 -14.93 -33.43
C ALA A 46 -5.78 -14.82 -32.21
N SER A 47 -4.57 -15.38 -32.29
CA SER A 47 -3.56 -15.29 -31.23
C SER A 47 -3.14 -13.84 -30.95
N ALA A 48 -2.90 -13.03 -31.99
CA ALA A 48 -2.59 -11.61 -31.83
C ALA A 48 -3.74 -10.82 -31.17
N LYS A 49 -5.00 -11.13 -31.51
CA LYS A 49 -6.17 -10.53 -30.88
C LYS A 49 -6.27 -10.92 -29.41
N GLU A 50 -6.03 -12.20 -29.09
CA GLU A 50 -6.04 -12.69 -27.72
C GLU A 50 -4.91 -12.07 -26.88
N MET A 51 -3.69 -12.01 -27.41
CA MET A 51 -2.55 -11.36 -26.75
C MET A 51 -2.84 -9.89 -26.47
N ARG A 52 -3.44 -9.16 -27.42
CA ARG A 52 -3.87 -7.77 -27.18
C ARG A 52 -4.93 -7.67 -26.10
N ALA A 53 -5.94 -8.54 -26.13
CA ALA A 53 -6.99 -8.54 -25.12
C ALA A 53 -6.44 -8.85 -23.71
N GLN A 54 -5.52 -9.82 -23.60
CA GLN A 54 -4.85 -10.14 -22.35
C GLN A 54 -3.97 -8.97 -21.87
N ALA A 55 -3.22 -8.33 -22.76
CA ALA A 55 -2.41 -7.16 -22.43
C ALA A 55 -3.26 -6.00 -21.90
N THR A 56 -4.38 -5.69 -22.56
CA THR A 56 -5.32 -4.67 -22.09
C THR A 56 -5.90 -5.03 -20.72
N ARG A 57 -6.35 -6.27 -20.52
CA ARG A 57 -6.87 -6.72 -19.21
C ARG A 57 -5.81 -6.59 -18.11
N ASN A 58 -4.59 -7.02 -18.38
CA ASN A 58 -3.49 -6.93 -17.41
C ASN A 58 -3.15 -5.47 -17.09
N GLN A 59 -3.21 -4.59 -18.09
CA GLN A 59 -3.01 -3.15 -17.89
C GLN A 59 -4.12 -2.55 -17.03
N ASP A 60 -5.38 -2.87 -17.30
CA ASP A 60 -6.53 -2.39 -16.54
C ASP A 60 -6.49 -2.90 -15.09
N ASP A 61 -6.18 -4.17 -14.88
CA ASP A 61 -6.02 -4.77 -13.54
C ASP A 61 -4.86 -4.12 -12.78
N TYR A 62 -3.74 -3.83 -13.45
CA TYR A 62 -2.60 -3.15 -12.85
C TYR A 62 -2.97 -1.71 -12.43
N LEU A 63 -3.65 -0.97 -13.30
CA LEU A 63 -4.11 0.39 -13.00
C LEU A 63 -5.13 0.40 -11.85
N ALA A 64 -6.05 -0.56 -11.82
CA ALA A 64 -7.02 -0.72 -10.74
C ALA A 64 -6.33 -1.01 -9.40
N ARG A 65 -5.34 -1.93 -9.38
CA ARG A 65 -4.54 -2.23 -8.18
C ARG A 65 -3.75 -1.02 -7.71
N LEU A 66 -3.18 -0.24 -8.63
CA LEU A 66 -2.45 0.98 -8.30
C LEU A 66 -3.37 2.03 -7.68
N ALA A 67 -4.57 2.23 -8.23
CA ALA A 67 -5.56 3.14 -7.70
C ALA A 67 -6.01 2.72 -6.28
N ALA A 68 -6.37 1.44 -6.11
CA ALA A 68 -6.77 0.89 -4.81
C ALA A 68 -5.64 1.00 -3.77
N SER A 69 -4.39 0.75 -4.17
CA SER A 69 -3.24 0.91 -3.28
C SER A 69 -3.05 2.37 -2.86
N LYS A 70 -3.22 3.34 -3.76
CA LYS A 70 -3.12 4.77 -3.44
C LYS A 70 -4.20 5.20 -2.45
N GLU A 71 -5.44 4.76 -2.67
CA GLU A 71 -6.55 5.04 -1.77
C GLU A 71 -6.32 4.44 -0.38
N ALA A 72 -5.90 3.17 -0.30
CA ALA A 72 -5.57 2.52 0.95
C ALA A 72 -4.42 3.22 1.70
N MET A 73 -3.39 3.68 0.99
CA MET A 73 -2.28 4.43 1.56
C MET A 73 -2.72 5.79 2.10
N PHE A 74 -3.58 6.50 1.36
CA PHE A 74 -4.13 7.76 1.81
C PHE A 74 -4.97 7.58 3.08
N ALA A 75 -5.87 6.60 3.08
CA ALA A 75 -6.71 6.27 4.23
C ALA A 75 -5.90 5.86 5.47
N ARG A 76 -4.85 5.04 5.29
CA ARG A 76 -3.93 4.70 6.39
C ARG A 76 -3.17 5.92 6.91
N THR A 77 -2.69 6.77 6.02
CA THR A 77 -1.94 7.97 6.41
C THR A 77 -2.82 8.96 7.15
N SER A 78 -4.07 9.15 6.72
CA SER A 78 -5.03 10.00 7.43
C SER A 78 -5.37 9.43 8.79
N ALA A 79 -5.61 8.12 8.90
CA ALA A 79 -5.90 7.45 10.16
C ALA A 79 -4.73 7.58 11.16
N ILE A 80 -3.50 7.32 10.72
CA ILE A 80 -2.29 7.49 11.56
C ILE A 80 -2.15 8.93 12.01
N ARG A 81 -2.36 9.92 11.13
CA ARG A 81 -2.28 11.34 11.51
C ARG A 81 -3.33 11.72 12.54
N GLU A 82 -4.56 11.23 12.39
CA GLU A 82 -5.64 11.50 13.34
C GLU A 82 -5.36 10.85 14.70
N GLU A 83 -4.94 9.59 14.70
CA GLU A 83 -4.56 8.84 15.89
C GLU A 83 -3.40 9.51 16.63
N SER A 84 -2.31 9.84 15.92
CA SER A 84 -1.17 10.54 16.51
C SER A 84 -1.55 11.94 17.01
N ALA A 85 -2.44 12.66 16.32
CA ALA A 85 -2.91 13.96 16.79
C ALA A 85 -3.79 13.85 18.04
N LYS A 86 -4.53 12.74 18.20
CA LYS A 86 -5.32 12.45 19.40
C LYS A 86 -4.42 12.07 20.57
N GLU A 87 -3.52 11.11 20.37
CA GLU A 87 -2.53 10.67 21.38
C GLU A 87 -1.65 11.84 21.84
N SER A 88 -1.20 12.68 20.92
CA SER A 88 -0.41 13.87 21.28
C SER A 88 -1.21 14.87 22.12
N ARG A 89 -2.52 15.00 21.92
CA ARG A 89 -3.36 15.87 22.76
C ARG A 89 -3.56 15.26 24.14
N GLU A 90 -3.87 13.97 24.20
CA GLU A 90 -4.02 13.24 25.47
C GLU A 90 -2.74 13.34 26.30
N LEU A 91 -1.57 13.11 25.71
CA LEU A 91 -0.28 13.25 26.39
C LEU A 91 0.00 14.68 26.84
N MET A 92 -0.34 15.69 26.03
CA MET A 92 -0.18 17.09 26.42
C MET A 92 -1.11 17.48 27.56
N ASP A 93 -2.33 16.96 27.58
CA ASP A 93 -3.31 17.26 28.62
C ASP A 93 -2.93 16.55 29.94
N GLU A 94 -2.45 15.30 29.88
CA GLU A 94 -1.89 14.59 31.04
C GLU A 94 -0.67 15.33 31.61
N ALA A 95 0.29 15.71 30.76
CA ALA A 95 1.46 16.47 31.20
C ALA A 95 1.09 17.83 31.81
N ARG A 96 0.01 18.48 31.33
CA ARG A 96 -0.51 19.72 31.91
C ARG A 96 -1.14 19.47 33.28
N GLU A 97 -1.91 18.41 33.43
CA GLU A 97 -2.52 18.03 34.70
C GLU A 97 -1.46 17.72 35.75
N GLU A 98 -0.44 16.93 35.39
CA GLU A 98 0.71 16.64 36.25
C GLU A 98 1.45 17.93 36.65
N ALA A 99 1.71 18.82 35.69
CA ALA A 99 2.37 20.09 35.98
C ALA A 99 1.53 20.97 36.93
N MET A 100 0.21 21.02 36.76
CA MET A 100 -0.68 21.75 37.66
C MET A 100 -0.69 21.13 39.06
N ALA A 101 -0.74 19.80 39.16
CA ALA A 101 -0.66 19.07 40.43
C ALA A 101 0.68 19.32 41.14
N GLN A 102 1.79 19.34 40.39
CA GLN A 102 3.12 19.61 40.92
C GLN A 102 3.25 21.06 41.43
N VAL A 103 2.68 22.03 40.72
CA VAL A 103 2.65 23.43 41.17
C VAL A 103 1.80 23.57 42.43
N ALA A 104 0.65 22.89 42.51
CA ALA A 104 -0.20 22.91 43.70
C ALA A 104 0.52 22.31 44.92
N SER A 105 1.12 21.12 44.77
CA SER A 105 1.86 20.46 45.85
C SER A 105 3.06 21.29 46.34
N THR A 106 3.78 21.92 45.40
CA THR A 106 4.91 22.79 45.73
C THR A 106 4.44 24.03 46.51
N LYS A 107 3.32 24.65 46.12
CA LYS A 107 2.74 25.79 46.87
C LYS A 107 2.35 25.40 48.28
N ASP A 108 1.77 24.22 48.47
CA ASP A 108 1.38 23.74 49.80
C ASP A 108 2.59 23.43 50.68
N ARG A 109 3.65 22.83 50.11
CA ARG A 109 4.94 22.65 50.81
C ARG A 109 5.56 23.98 51.23
N VAL A 110 5.61 24.96 50.32
CA VAL A 110 6.14 26.31 50.64
C VAL A 110 5.33 26.96 51.77
N ARG A 111 4.00 26.81 51.79
CA ARG A 111 3.18 27.30 52.90
C ARG A 111 3.52 26.62 54.22
N GLN A 112 3.71 25.30 54.22
CA GLN A 112 4.13 24.56 55.42
C GLN A 112 5.52 25.00 55.90
N ASP A 113 6.48 25.15 54.99
CA ASP A 113 7.83 25.59 55.30
C ASP A 113 7.82 27.01 55.90
N ILE A 114 7.01 27.92 55.37
CA ILE A 114 6.84 29.28 55.94
C ILE A 114 6.31 29.20 57.37
N GLU A 115 5.32 28.36 57.65
CA GLU A 115 4.76 28.21 59.00
C GLU A 115 5.77 27.58 59.98
N VAL A 116 6.60 26.63 59.53
CA VAL A 116 7.69 26.05 60.35
C VAL A 116 8.75 27.10 60.65
N VAL A 117 9.26 27.80 59.63
CA VAL A 117 10.27 28.85 59.78
C VAL A 117 9.75 29.99 60.66
N ARG A 118 8.47 30.36 60.54
CA ARG A 118 7.86 31.38 61.41
C ARG A 118 7.86 30.97 62.87
N LYS A 119 7.54 29.71 63.19
CA LYS A 119 7.59 29.18 64.57
C LYS A 119 9.02 29.16 65.11
N GLU A 120 9.98 28.72 64.30
CA GLU A 120 11.40 28.75 64.67
C GLU A 120 11.90 30.17 64.90
N LEU A 121 11.50 31.13 64.04
CA LEU A 121 11.88 32.52 64.19
C LEU A 121 11.35 33.09 65.50
N ILE A 122 10.07 32.88 65.83
CA ILE A 122 9.47 33.32 67.10
C ILE A 122 10.20 32.70 68.31
N ALA A 123 10.54 31.41 68.24
CA ALA A 123 11.30 30.76 69.32
C ALA A 123 12.72 31.36 69.49
N ASN A 124 13.33 31.82 68.41
CA ASN A 124 14.66 32.44 68.42
C ASN A 124 14.66 33.97 68.58
N VAL A 125 13.48 34.63 68.62
CA VAL A 125 13.36 36.09 68.79
C VAL A 125 14.10 36.56 70.04
N ASP A 126 13.98 35.85 71.16
CA ASP A 126 14.65 36.22 72.42
C ASP A 126 16.18 36.13 72.30
N ASN A 127 16.70 35.12 71.60
CA ASN A 127 18.13 34.96 71.35
C ASN A 127 18.65 36.09 70.44
N PHE A 128 17.93 36.40 69.36
CA PHE A 128 18.27 37.51 68.48
C PHE A 128 18.18 38.86 69.19
N ALA A 129 17.17 39.09 70.03
CA ALA A 129 17.03 40.31 70.82
C ALA A 129 18.19 40.48 71.80
N ARG A 130 18.63 39.40 72.46
CA ARG A 130 19.82 39.41 73.33
C ARG A 130 21.11 39.68 72.56
N GLU A 131 21.28 39.09 71.37
CA GLU A 131 22.47 39.32 70.55
C GLU A 131 22.54 40.77 70.01
N ILE A 132 21.40 41.32 69.59
CA ILE A 132 21.28 42.72 69.16
C ILE A 132 21.53 43.66 70.34
N ALA A 133 20.89 43.41 71.50
CA ALA A 133 21.12 44.19 72.71
C ALA A 133 22.59 44.14 73.13
N GLY A 134 23.23 42.96 73.06
CA GLY A 134 24.66 42.78 73.31
C GLY A 134 25.52 43.65 72.40
N LYS A 135 25.34 43.58 71.08
CA LYS A 135 26.12 44.39 70.12
C LYS A 135 25.88 45.90 70.23
N VAL A 136 24.66 46.33 70.58
CA VAL A 136 24.33 47.76 70.77
C VAL A 136 24.90 48.28 72.08
N LEU A 137 24.92 47.47 73.14
CA LEU A 137 25.50 47.84 74.43
C LEU A 137 27.03 47.84 74.40
N ASP A 138 27.64 46.91 73.67
CA ASP A 138 29.10 46.83 73.46
C ASP A 138 29.64 48.02 72.64
N LYS A 139 28.77 48.76 71.95
CA LYS A 139 29.10 50.00 71.22
C LYS A 139 28.92 51.27 72.04
N LYS A 140 28.53 51.16 73.32
CA LYS A 140 28.39 52.28 74.27
C LYS A 140 29.33 52.11 75.47
N ILE A 141 30.62 51.91 75.19
CA ILE A 141 31.73 52.32 76.06
C ILE A 141 32.82 52.88 75.15
#